data_AF-A0A372RKR7-F1
#
_entry.id   AF-A0A372RKR7-F1
#
_cell.length_a   1.000
_cell.length_b   1.000
_cell.length_c   1.000
_cell.angle_alpha   90.00
_cell.angle_beta   90.00
_cell.angle_gamma   90.00
#
_symmetry.space_group_name_H-M   'P 1'
#
loop_
_entity.id
_entity.type
_entity.pdbx_description
1 polymer ?
#
loop_
_entity_poly.entity_id
_entity_poly.type
_entity_poly.pdbx_seq_one_letter_code
_entity_poly.pdbx_strand_id
1 'polypeptide(L)'
;MALFNNEDKNLIRQYMKEFGHHRDPFALISSLMPKYTKNQISNYWNNILNPKLYHGPLGDREKNYITELAQKHRISKAINWRHVIRDLERQFDKHYSQNQIKNYCKRL
;
A
#
# COMPACT_ATOMS: atom_id res chain seq x y z
N MET A 1 4.52 -19.01 -7.11
CA MET A 1 3.15 -19.35 -6.64
C MET A 1 2.48 -18.07 -6.15
N ALA A 2 1.25 -17.79 -6.57
CA ALA A 2 0.50 -16.67 -6.01
C ALA A 2 0.03 -17.05 -4.59
N LEU A 3 0.32 -16.20 -3.60
CA LEU A 3 -0.02 -16.45 -2.18
C LEU A 3 -1.54 -16.61 -1.95
N PHE A 4 -2.35 -15.96 -2.79
CA PHE A 4 -3.81 -15.98 -2.76
C PHE A 4 -4.34 -16.57 -4.07
N ASN A 5 -5.27 -17.52 -3.98
CA ASN A 5 -5.99 -18.01 -5.15
C ASN A 5 -7.09 -17.00 -5.58
N ASN A 6 -7.88 -17.30 -6.61
CA ASN A 6 -8.90 -16.34 -7.09
C ASN A 6 -10.06 -16.15 -6.11
N GLU A 7 -10.49 -17.19 -5.41
CA GLU A 7 -11.52 -17.12 -4.37
C GLU A 7 -11.06 -16.24 -3.21
N ASP A 8 -9.82 -16.43 -2.76
CA ASP A 8 -9.21 -15.61 -1.71
C ASP A 8 -9.15 -14.13 -2.07
N LYS A 9 -8.77 -13.83 -3.31
CA LYS A 9 -8.76 -12.45 -3.81
C LYS A 9 -10.15 -11.84 -3.79
N ASN A 10 -11.18 -12.61 -4.14
CA ASN A 10 -12.56 -12.13 -4.15
C ASN A 10 -13.06 -11.87 -2.73
N LEU A 11 -12.80 -12.78 -1.80
CA LEU A 11 -13.12 -12.60 -0.38
C LEU A 11 -12.42 -11.37 0.22
N ILE A 12 -11.12 -11.21 -0.03
CA ILE A 12 -10.38 -10.04 0.48
C ILE A 12 -10.96 -8.73 -0.09
N ARG A 13 -11.33 -8.68 -1.38
CA ARG A 13 -11.98 -7.49 -1.96
C ARG A 13 -13.33 -7.21 -1.32
N GLN A 14 -14.15 -8.24 -1.11
CA GLN A 14 -15.44 -8.11 -0.46
C GLN A 14 -15.28 -7.57 0.96
N TYR A 15 -14.42 -8.19 1.77
CA TYR A 15 -14.19 -7.75 3.14
C TYR A 15 -13.52 -6.38 3.23
N MET A 16 -12.67 -5.99 2.27
CA MET A 16 -12.13 -4.63 2.23
C MET A 16 -13.19 -3.59 1.83
N LYS A 17 -14.16 -3.96 1.00
CA LYS A 17 -15.31 -3.09 0.71
C LYS A 17 -16.17 -2.90 1.95
N GLU A 18 -16.39 -3.97 2.72
CA GLU A 18 -17.23 -3.95 3.92
C GLU A 18 -16.52 -3.28 5.10
N PHE A 19 -15.30 -3.72 5.42
CA PHE A 19 -14.59 -3.35 6.64
C PHE A 19 -13.43 -2.38 6.44
N GLY A 20 -13.11 -1.96 5.22
CA GLY A 20 -11.93 -1.13 4.92
C GLY A 20 -11.87 0.21 5.66
N HIS A 21 -12.99 0.67 6.19
CA HIS A 21 -13.14 1.89 6.98
C HIS A 21 -12.82 1.69 8.49
N HIS A 22 -12.66 0.46 8.96
CA HIS A 22 -12.30 0.17 10.35
C HIS A 22 -10.87 0.63 10.68
N ARG A 23 -10.56 0.76 11.98
CA ARG A 23 -9.22 1.13 12.47
C ARG A 23 -8.14 0.14 12.04
N ASP A 24 -8.46 -1.16 12.01
CA ASP A 24 -7.54 -2.23 11.62
C ASP A 24 -8.25 -3.30 10.77
N PRO A 25 -8.57 -2.99 9.51
CA PRO A 25 -9.35 -3.89 8.65
C PRO A 25 -8.62 -5.20 8.41
N PHE A 26 -7.29 -5.18 8.30
CA PHE A 26 -6.50 -6.37 8.03
C PHE A 26 -6.49 -7.36 9.20
N ALA A 27 -6.54 -6.88 10.45
CA ALA A 27 -6.68 -7.74 11.61
C ALA A 27 -8.05 -8.45 11.60
N LEU A 28 -9.12 -7.70 11.34
CA LEU A 28 -10.47 -8.26 11.22
C LEU A 28 -10.57 -9.27 10.08
N ILE A 29 -10.04 -8.95 8.89
CA ILE A 29 -10.04 -9.88 7.76
C ILE A 29 -9.23 -11.14 8.09
N SER A 30 -8.10 -11.03 8.79
CA SER A 30 -7.33 -12.20 9.21
C SER A 30 -8.08 -13.10 10.19
N SER A 31 -8.95 -12.55 11.04
CA SER A 31 -9.84 -13.38 11.87
C SER A 31 -10.94 -14.08 11.07
N LEU A 32 -11.41 -13.49 9.96
CA LEU A 32 -12.39 -14.09 9.06
C LEU A 32 -11.76 -15.08 8.08
N MET A 33 -10.48 -14.92 7.78
CA MET A 33 -9.68 -15.77 6.90
C MET A 33 -8.45 -16.31 7.65
N PRO A 34 -8.64 -17.21 8.64
CA PRO A 34 -7.59 -17.61 9.59
C PRO A 34 -6.40 -18.32 8.93
N LYS A 35 -6.53 -18.77 7.68
CA LYS A 35 -5.40 -19.30 6.89
C LYS A 35 -4.35 -18.24 6.54
N TYR A 36 -4.66 -16.95 6.72
CA TYR A 36 -3.78 -15.84 6.40
C TYR A 36 -3.58 -14.90 7.57
N THR A 37 -2.33 -14.51 7.78
CA THR A 37 -1.99 -13.46 8.73
C THR A 37 -2.41 -12.09 8.21
N LYS A 38 -2.70 -11.18 9.15
CA LYS A 38 -2.86 -9.74 8.89
C LYS A 38 -1.79 -9.18 7.95
N ASN A 39 -0.52 -9.56 8.17
CA ASN A 39 0.60 -9.04 7.39
C ASN A 39 0.56 -9.51 5.94
N GLN A 40 0.18 -10.78 5.68
CA GLN A 40 0.02 -11.29 4.33
C GLN A 40 -1.08 -10.54 3.57
N ILE A 41 -2.25 -10.35 4.21
CA ILE A 41 -3.39 -9.65 3.60
C ILE A 41 -3.04 -8.19 3.34
N SER A 42 -2.48 -7.49 4.33
CA SER A 42 -2.05 -6.10 4.20
C SER A 42 -1.01 -5.92 3.09
N ASN A 43 0.03 -6.76 3.05
CA ASN A 43 1.06 -6.67 2.03
C ASN A 43 0.49 -6.89 0.63
N TYR A 44 -0.41 -7.85 0.47
CA TYR A 44 -1.00 -8.15 -0.84
C TYR A 44 -1.98 -7.07 -1.29
N TRP A 45 -2.81 -6.55 -0.37
CA TRP A 45 -3.72 -5.44 -0.65
C TRP A 45 -2.97 -4.21 -1.13
N ASN A 46 -1.98 -3.75 -0.35
CA ASN A 46 -1.27 -2.49 -0.61
C ASN A 46 -0.34 -2.54 -1.83
N ASN A 47 -0.09 -3.71 -2.41
CA ASN A 47 0.84 -3.86 -3.54
C ASN A 47 0.22 -4.45 -4.80
N ILE A 48 -0.87 -5.20 -4.70
CA ILE A 48 -1.41 -5.98 -5.82
C ILE A 48 -2.93 -5.86 -5.93
N LEU A 49 -3.66 -6.06 -4.84
CA LEU A 49 -5.11 -6.32 -4.93
C LEU A 49 -5.99 -5.06 -4.90
N ASN A 50 -5.53 -3.98 -4.28
CA ASN A 50 -6.30 -2.74 -4.15
C ASN A 50 -6.62 -2.15 -5.54
N PRO A 51 -7.90 -2.01 -5.92
CA PRO A 51 -8.28 -1.53 -7.25
C PRO A 51 -7.90 -0.06 -7.50
N LYS A 52 -7.57 0.70 -6.46
CA LYS A 52 -7.09 2.09 -6.60
C LYS A 52 -5.64 2.16 -7.08
N LEU A 53 -4.90 1.06 -7.09
CA LEU A 53 -3.48 1.06 -7.41
C LEU A 53 -3.23 1.61 -8.82
N TYR A 54 -2.41 2.63 -8.89
CA TYR A 54 -1.85 3.11 -10.15
C TYR A 54 -0.61 2.28 -10.49
N HIS A 55 -0.64 1.64 -11.67
CA HIS A 55 0.40 0.72 -12.13
C HIS A 55 1.43 1.35 -13.07
N GLY A 56 1.27 2.63 -13.42
CA GLY A 56 2.24 3.33 -14.25
C GLY A 56 3.50 3.73 -13.47
N PRO A 57 4.54 4.20 -14.18
CA PRO A 57 5.76 4.68 -13.55
C PRO A 57 5.50 5.91 -12.67
N LEU A 58 6.43 6.17 -11.75
CA LEU A 58 6.52 7.48 -11.09
C LEU A 58 6.91 8.52 -12.16
N GLY A 59 6.13 9.57 -12.29
CA GLY A 59 6.46 10.76 -13.04
C GLY A 59 7.40 11.68 -12.26
N ASP A 60 7.94 12.69 -12.94
CA ASP A 60 9.07 13.44 -12.41
C ASP A 60 8.68 14.35 -11.23
N ARG A 61 7.46 14.88 -11.21
CA ARG A 61 6.94 15.64 -10.07
C ARG A 61 6.80 14.76 -8.82
N GLU A 62 6.31 13.53 -8.99
CA GLU A 62 6.16 12.58 -7.89
C GLU A 62 7.54 12.13 -7.37
N LYS A 63 8.48 11.87 -8.28
CA LYS A 63 9.89 11.57 -7.93
C LYS A 63 10.54 12.69 -7.11
N ASN A 64 10.39 13.94 -7.55
CA ASN A 64 10.94 15.10 -6.84
C ASN A 64 10.35 15.21 -5.43
N TYR A 65 9.02 15.08 -5.31
CA TYR A 65 8.35 15.10 -4.01
C TYR A 65 8.82 13.97 -3.08
N ILE A 66 8.96 12.74 -3.59
CA ILE A 66 9.48 11.61 -2.82
C ILE A 66 10.95 11.86 -2.40
N THR A 67 11.75 12.46 -3.27
CA THR A 67 13.16 12.79 -2.99
C THR A 67 13.27 13.83 -1.87
N GLU A 68 12.49 14.91 -1.93
CA GLU A 68 12.42 15.92 -0.88
C GLU A 68 11.97 15.33 0.47
N LEU A 69 10.94 14.47 0.44
CA LEU A 69 10.48 13.76 1.63
C LEU A 69 11.56 12.84 2.19
N ALA A 70 12.25 12.06 1.35
CA ALA A 70 13.33 11.18 1.77
C ALA A 70 14.49 11.96 2.41
N GLN A 71 14.85 13.12 1.85
CA GLN A 71 15.86 14.02 2.43
C GLN A 71 15.42 14.57 3.78
N LYS A 72 14.17 15.04 3.92
CA LYS A 72 13.62 15.52 5.20
C LYS A 72 13.57 14.41 6.25
N HIS A 73 13.19 13.19 5.84
CA HIS A 73 13.10 12.04 6.74
C HIS A 73 14.44 11.39 7.08
N ARG A 74 15.55 11.68 6.39
CA ARG A 74 16.89 11.29 6.89
C ARG A 74 17.16 11.80 8.31
N ILE A 75 16.43 12.84 8.75
CA ILE A 75 16.48 13.41 10.11
C ILE A 75 15.57 12.64 11.09
N SER A 76 14.56 11.88 10.64
CA SER A 76 13.64 11.09 11.47
C SER A 76 13.80 9.58 11.24
N LYS A 77 14.09 8.81 12.29
CA LYS A 77 14.43 7.36 12.20
C LYS A 77 13.36 6.44 11.57
N ALA A 78 12.13 6.91 11.29
CA ALA A 78 11.07 6.08 10.71
C ALA A 78 10.19 6.84 9.71
N ILE A 79 10.07 6.29 8.49
CA ILE A 79 9.13 6.79 7.46
C ILE A 79 7.79 6.07 7.58
N ASN A 80 6.72 6.84 7.77
CA ASN A 80 5.36 6.31 7.67
C ASN A 80 4.91 6.26 6.20
N TRP A 81 5.21 5.15 5.53
CA TRP A 81 4.87 4.95 4.12
C TRP A 81 3.38 5.10 3.80
N ARG A 82 2.49 4.82 4.76
CA ARG A 82 1.04 4.99 4.57
C ARG A 82 0.69 6.48 4.43
N HIS A 83 1.35 7.35 5.20
CA HIS A 83 1.20 8.80 5.09
C HIS A 83 1.70 9.29 3.72
N VAL A 84 2.89 8.84 3.31
CA VAL A 84 3.49 9.23 2.01
C VAL A 84 2.60 8.86 0.83
N ILE A 85 2.06 7.63 0.81
CA ILE A 85 1.14 7.19 -0.26
C ILE A 85 -0.11 8.07 -0.30
N ARG A 86 -0.69 8.38 0.86
CA ARG A 86 -1.88 9.21 0.95
C ARG A 86 -1.62 10.64 0.47
N ASP A 87 -0.47 11.20 0.79
CA ASP A 87 -0.10 12.55 0.35
C ASP A 87 0.14 12.60 -1.16
N LEU A 88 0.80 11.58 -1.72
CA LEU A 88 0.95 11.42 -3.17
C LEU A 88 -0.41 11.29 -3.86
N GLU A 89 -1.32 10.47 -3.33
CA GLU A 89 -2.68 10.34 -3.86
C GLU A 89 -3.42 11.68 -3.83
N ARG A 90 -3.31 12.44 -2.74
CA ARG A 90 -3.93 13.76 -2.62
C ARG A 90 -3.37 14.80 -3.59
N GLN A 91 -2.07 14.75 -3.88
CA GLN A 91 -1.42 15.74 -4.75
C GLN A 91 -1.49 15.41 -6.24
N PHE A 92 -1.45 14.12 -6.59
CA PHE A 92 -1.27 13.66 -7.97
C PHE A 92 -2.40 12.75 -8.46
N ASP A 93 -3.41 12.49 -7.63
CA ASP A 93 -4.54 11.59 -7.93
C ASP A 93 -4.12 10.18 -8.34
N LYS A 94 -3.00 9.71 -7.77
CA LYS A 94 -2.42 8.38 -8.05
C LYS A 94 -2.07 7.65 -6.76
N HIS A 95 -2.71 6.51 -6.55
CA HIS A 95 -2.42 5.65 -5.40
C HIS A 95 -1.33 4.63 -5.77
N TYR A 96 -0.08 4.94 -5.48
CA TYR A 96 1.04 4.05 -5.76
C TYR A 96 1.14 2.89 -4.77
N SER A 97 1.63 1.74 -5.24
CA SER A 97 1.96 0.63 -4.33
C SER A 97 3.07 1.01 -3.35
N GLN A 98 3.00 0.46 -2.15
CA GLN A 98 4.04 0.71 -1.13
C GLN A 98 5.42 0.23 -1.61
N ASN A 99 5.47 -0.88 -2.35
CA ASN A 99 6.72 -1.40 -2.91
C ASN A 99 7.30 -0.47 -3.98
N GLN A 100 6.48 0.15 -4.83
CA GLN A 100 6.98 1.06 -5.87
C GLN A 100 7.71 2.26 -5.25
N ILE A 101 7.12 2.88 -4.23
CA ILE A 101 7.74 4.01 -3.54
C ILE A 101 9.00 3.57 -2.79
N LYS A 102 8.92 2.47 -2.03
CA LYS A 102 10.08 1.93 -1.29
C LYS A 102 11.25 1.60 -2.23
N ASN A 103 10.97 0.98 -3.38
CA ASN A 103 11.99 0.62 -4.36
C ASN A 103 12.64 1.85 -5.00
N TYR A 104 11.85 2.91 -5.25
CA TYR A 104 12.40 4.18 -5.69
C TYR A 104 13.30 4.79 -4.61
N CYS A 105 12.84 4.88 -3.36
CA CYS A 105 13.65 5.42 -2.26
C CYS A 105 14.94 4.64 -2.00
N LYS A 106 14.97 3.32 -2.20
CA LYS A 106 16.18 2.50 -2.08
C LYS A 106 17.23 2.77 -3.16
N ARG A 107 16.84 3.42 -4.26
CA ARG A 107 17.72 3.76 -5.39
C ARG A 107 18.25 5.21 -5.33
N LEU A 108 17.77 6.00 -4.36
CA LEU A 108 18.27 7.33 -4.03
C LEU A 108 19.51 7.23 -3.13
#